data_AF-A0AAV2HPC3-F1
#
_entry.id   AF-A0AAV2HPC3-F1
#
_cell.length_a   1.000
_cell.length_b   1.000
_cell.length_c   1.000
_cell.angle_alpha   90.00
_cell.angle_beta   90.00
_cell.angle_gamma   90.00
#
_symmetry.space_group_name_H-M   'P 1'
#
loop_
_entity.id
_entity.type
_entity.pdbx_description
1 polymer ?
#
loop_
_entity_poly.entity_id
_entity_poly.type
_entity_poly.pdbx_seq_one_letter_code
_entity_poly.pdbx_strand_id
1 'polypeptide(L)'
;MNMQGLSLVYESAVECLVFLETRRPIDPQTATLIAGGAECWLRFWSLHPKGGLLGQFTSTRRKLESIGCMTTDKNNEYLITGDTMGLLRVW
;
A
#
# COMPACT_ATOMS: atom_id res chain seq x y z
N MET A 1 -7.90 29.63 12.07
CA MET A 1 -8.67 28.43 11.72
C MET A 1 -7.86 27.23 12.20
N ASN A 2 -8.34 26.52 13.23
CA ASN A 2 -7.56 25.47 13.90
C ASN A 2 -7.68 24.16 13.08
N MET A 3 -6.60 23.74 12.42
CA MET A 3 -6.58 22.54 11.57
C MET A 3 -6.53 21.21 12.35
N GLN A 4 -6.51 21.26 13.69
CA GLN A 4 -6.41 20.07 14.54
C GLN A 4 -7.65 19.17 14.51
N GLY A 5 -8.79 19.62 13.95
CA GLY A 5 -10.04 18.85 13.91
C GLY A 5 -10.26 17.99 12.65
N LEU A 6 -9.48 18.17 11.57
CA LEU A 6 -9.69 17.48 10.28
C LEU A 6 -8.75 16.29 10.05
N SER A 7 -7.73 16.10 10.90
CA SER A 7 -6.63 15.15 10.65
C SER A 7 -6.92 13.69 11.03
N LEU A 8 -7.98 13.41 11.81
CA LEU A 8 -8.21 12.06 12.35
C LEU A 8 -8.78 11.05 11.34
N VAL A 9 -9.24 11.49 10.17
CA VAL A 9 -9.97 10.62 9.22
C VAL A 9 -9.08 10.09 8.09
N TYR A 10 -7.91 10.69 7.86
CA TYR A 10 -7.05 10.33 6.72
C TYR A 10 -5.90 9.38 7.07
N GLU A 11 -5.55 9.16 8.35
CA GLU A 11 -4.39 8.31 8.74
C GLU A 11 -4.54 6.82 8.35
N SER A 12 -5.73 6.39 7.92
CA SER A 12 -6.00 5.01 7.45
C SER A 12 -6.54 4.94 6.02
N ALA A 13 -6.50 6.04 5.27
CA ALA A 13 -7.00 6.06 3.90
C ALA A 13 -6.20 5.11 2.99
N VAL A 14 -6.93 4.39 2.13
CA VAL A 14 -6.37 3.66 0.99
C VAL A 14 -6.57 4.53 -0.25
N GLU A 15 -5.48 4.87 -0.93
CA GLU A 15 -5.50 5.74 -2.11
C GLU A 15 -5.25 4.97 -3.41
N CYS A 16 -4.49 3.88 -3.34
CA CYS A 16 -4.15 3.07 -4.50
C CYS A 16 -4.05 1.58 -4.17
N LEU A 17 -4.27 0.75 -5.18
CA LEU A 17 -4.24 -0.71 -5.09
C LEU A 17 -3.57 -1.29 -6.34
N VAL A 18 -2.85 -2.39 -6.19
CA VAL A 18 -2.35 -3.19 -7.31
C VAL A 18 -2.55 -4.67 -7.05
N PHE A 19 -3.11 -5.38 -8.02
CA PHE A 19 -3.21 -6.84 -7.99
C PHE A 19 -1.91 -7.45 -8.47
N LEU A 20 -1.45 -8.48 -7.77
CA LEU A 20 -0.29 -9.27 -8.16
C LEU A 20 -0.78 -10.45 -8.99
N GLU A 21 -1.17 -10.18 -10.24
CA GLU A 21 -1.87 -11.12 -11.13
C GLU A 21 -1.08 -12.39 -11.45
N THR A 22 0.26 -12.37 -11.33
CA THR A 22 1.07 -13.58 -11.51
C THR A 22 0.97 -14.54 -10.32
N ARG A 23 0.47 -14.05 -9.17
CA ARG A 23 0.31 -14.83 -7.93
C ARG A 23 -1.11 -15.35 -7.80
N ARG A 24 -1.25 -16.66 -7.60
CA ARG A 24 -2.56 -17.29 -7.39
C ARG A 24 -2.89 -17.34 -5.89
N PRO A 25 -4.13 -17.06 -5.48
CA PRO A 25 -4.57 -17.14 -4.09
C PRO A 25 -4.84 -18.60 -3.68
N ILE A 26 -3.85 -19.48 -3.85
CA ILE A 26 -3.93 -20.90 -3.44
C ILE A 26 -3.44 -21.06 -2.00
N ASP A 27 -2.44 -20.27 -1.61
CA ASP A 27 -1.85 -20.27 -0.28
C ASP A 27 -2.32 -19.02 0.51
N PRO A 28 -2.91 -19.17 1.72
CA PRO A 28 -3.28 -18.05 2.57
C PRO A 28 -2.09 -17.14 2.94
N GLN A 29 -0.85 -17.63 2.89
CA GLN A 29 0.35 -16.87 3.19
C GLN A 29 0.95 -16.16 1.96
N THR A 30 0.29 -16.24 0.80
CA THR A 30 0.70 -15.53 -0.41
C THR A 30 -0.12 -14.25 -0.58
N ALA A 31 0.56 -13.10 -0.58
CA ALA A 31 -0.07 -11.82 -0.90
C ALA A 31 -0.40 -11.75 -2.39
N THR A 32 -1.63 -11.36 -2.71
CA THR A 32 -2.16 -11.21 -4.08
C THR A 32 -2.68 -9.80 -4.36
N LEU A 33 -2.78 -8.95 -3.33
CA LEU A 33 -3.20 -7.55 -3.43
C LEU A 33 -2.29 -6.71 -2.54
N ILE A 34 -1.87 -5.55 -3.04
CA ILE A 34 -1.16 -4.55 -2.25
C ILE A 34 -2.00 -3.28 -2.22
N ALA A 35 -2.20 -2.71 -1.04
CA ALA A 35 -2.85 -1.43 -0.82
C ALA A 35 -1.84 -0.39 -0.36
N GLY A 36 -1.88 0.80 -0.95
CA GLY A 36 -1.09 1.97 -0.59
C GLY A 36 -1.97 3.12 -0.14
N GLY A 37 -1.45 4.01 0.71
CA GLY A 37 -2.13 5.25 1.06
C GLY A 37 -1.41 6.02 2.15
N ALA A 38 -2.19 6.48 3.13
CA ALA A 38 -1.74 7.42 4.16
C ALA A 38 -0.49 6.96 4.92
N GLU A 39 0.33 7.92 5.33
CA GLU A 39 1.65 7.74 5.96
C GLU A 39 2.54 6.76 5.17
N CYS A 40 2.39 6.78 3.85
CA CYS A 40 3.04 5.87 2.91
C CYS A 40 3.02 4.39 3.34
N TRP A 41 1.92 3.96 3.97
CA TRP A 41 1.73 2.56 4.32
C TRP A 41 1.43 1.72 3.08
N LEU A 42 2.21 0.66 2.91
CA LEU A 42 1.94 -0.48 2.05
C LEU A 42 1.41 -1.63 2.89
N ARG A 43 0.28 -2.20 2.49
CA ARG A 43 -0.37 -3.33 3.16
C ARG A 43 -0.54 -4.47 2.18
N PHE A 44 -0.01 -5.63 2.55
CA PHE A 44 0.03 -6.81 1.71
C PHE A 44 -1.07 -7.77 2.14
N TRP A 45 -2.01 -8.05 1.24
CA TRP A 45 -3.20 -8.84 1.51
C TRP A 45 -3.18 -10.14 0.70
N SER A 46 -3.51 -11.25 1.35
CA SER A 46 -3.94 -12.46 0.66
C SER A 46 -5.46 -12.45 0.51
N LEU A 47 -5.93 -12.64 -0.72
CA LEU A 47 -7.36 -12.78 -1.02
C LEU A 47 -7.85 -14.23 -0.93
N HIS A 48 -6.99 -15.17 -0.52
CA HIS A 48 -7.44 -16.52 -0.21
C HIS A 48 -8.51 -16.48 0.91
N PRO A 49 -9.52 -17.35 0.94
CA PRO A 49 -10.60 -17.29 1.95
C PRO A 49 -10.14 -17.42 3.41
N LYS A 50 -8.97 -18.02 3.64
CA LYS A 50 -8.30 -18.11 4.95
C LYS A 50 -7.12 -17.12 5.10
N GLY A 51 -6.98 -16.21 4.15
CA GLY A 51 -5.95 -15.18 4.11
C GLY A 51 -6.37 -13.95 4.92
N GLY A 52 -5.86 -12.79 4.50
CA GLY A 52 -6.03 -11.52 5.20
C GLY A 52 -4.79 -10.65 5.06
N LEU A 53 -4.58 -9.74 6.02
CA LEU A 53 -3.41 -8.89 6.07
C LEU A 53 -2.18 -9.70 6.50
N LEU A 54 -1.20 -9.81 5.60
CA LEU A 54 0.03 -10.57 5.83
C LEU A 54 1.18 -9.72 6.33
N GLY A 55 1.21 -8.44 5.97
CA GLY A 55 2.31 -7.55 6.35
C GLY A 55 2.02 -6.09 6.03
N GLN A 56 2.74 -5.20 6.73
CA GLN A 56 2.65 -3.76 6.56
C GLN A 56 4.05 -3.14 6.58
N PHE A 57 4.32 -2.25 5.65
CA PHE A 57 5.60 -1.54 5.52
C PHE A 57 5.33 -0.07 5.27
N THR A 58 6.14 0.82 5.83
CA THR A 58 6.10 2.25 5.50
C THR A 58 7.51 2.73 5.18
N SER A 59 7.57 3.70 4.27
CA SER A 59 8.83 4.33 3.85
C SER A 59 8.98 5.77 4.31
N THR A 60 8.09 6.23 5.19
CA THR A 60 8.13 7.57 5.76
C THR A 60 8.13 7.55 7.29
N ARG A 61 8.72 8.59 7.88
CA ARG A 61 8.58 8.92 9.30
C ARG A 61 7.66 10.11 9.51
N ARG A 62 7.02 10.61 8.44
CA ARG A 62 6.21 11.83 8.44
C ARG A 62 4.75 11.48 8.25
N LYS A 63 3.90 12.05 9.11
CA LYS A 63 2.46 11.76 9.16
C LYS A 63 1.63 12.31 7.99
N LEU A 64 2.22 13.19 7.17
CA LEU A 64 1.49 13.93 6.11
C LEU A 64 1.87 13.50 4.69
N GLU A 65 2.61 12.39 4.55
CA GLU A 65 2.97 11.81 3.26
C GLU A 65 2.01 10.66 2.94
N SER A 66 1.67 10.48 1.66
CA SER A 66 0.77 9.40 1.22
C SER A 66 1.23 8.83 -0.11
N ILE A 67 1.04 7.53 -0.32
CA ILE A 67 1.27 6.91 -1.63
C ILE A 67 0.06 7.20 -2.52
N GLY A 68 0.25 8.06 -3.52
CA GLY A 68 -0.79 8.43 -4.48
C GLY A 68 -0.86 7.52 -5.71
N CYS A 69 0.23 6.81 -6.04
CA CYS A 69 0.24 5.89 -7.16
C CYS A 69 1.18 4.70 -6.94
N MET A 70 0.84 3.58 -7.58
CA MET A 70 1.57 2.32 -7.44
C MET A 70 1.43 1.48 -8.71
N THR A 71 2.52 0.80 -9.09
CA THR A 71 2.53 -0.17 -10.20
C THR A 71 3.54 -1.28 -9.93
N THR A 72 3.52 -2.31 -10.75
CA THR A 72 4.42 -3.46 -10.66
C THR A 72 4.81 -3.92 -12.06
N ASP A 73 5.94 -4.60 -12.19
CA ASP A 73 6.34 -5.18 -13.45
C ASP A 73 5.49 -6.42 -13.80
N LYS A 74 5.64 -6.90 -15.04
CA LYS A 74 4.85 -8.02 -15.58
C LYS A 74 5.00 -9.34 -14.79
N ASN A 75 6.10 -9.51 -14.04
CA ASN A 75 6.34 -10.72 -13.26
C ASN A 75 5.88 -10.56 -11.79
N ASN A 76 5.51 -9.35 -11.36
CA ASN A 76 5.27 -8.98 -9.97
C ASN A 76 6.49 -9.22 -9.05
N GLU A 77 7.67 -8.92 -9.58
CA GLU A 77 8.97 -8.97 -8.90
C GLU A 77 9.34 -7.64 -8.27
N TYR A 78 8.92 -6.53 -8.87
CA TYR A 78 9.19 -5.18 -8.39
C TYR A 78 7.89 -4.43 -8.11
N LEU A 79 7.84 -3.73 -6.98
CA LEU A 79 6.79 -2.76 -6.70
C LEU A 79 7.36 -1.34 -6.84
N ILE A 80 6.69 -0.48 -7.58
CA ILE A 80 7.06 0.93 -7.71
C ILE A 80 5.95 1.78 -7.12
N THR A 81 6.30 2.68 -6.21
CA THR A 81 5.36 3.61 -5.55
C THR A 81 5.79 5.05 -5.75
N GLY A 82 4.83 5.96 -5.97
CA GLY A 82 5.03 7.41 -5.93
C GLY A 82 4.21 8.05 -4.82
N ASP A 83 4.79 9.01 -4.10
CA ASP A 83 4.15 9.70 -2.98
C ASP A 83 3.85 11.19 -3.24
N THR A 84 3.13 11.81 -2.30
CA THR A 84 2.75 13.23 -2.33
C THR A 84 3.94 14.21 -2.28
N MET A 85 5.15 13.73 -1.96
CA MET A 85 6.39 14.52 -2.00
C MET A 85 7.13 14.38 -3.34
N GLY A 86 6.60 13.59 -4.28
CA GLY A 86 7.22 13.34 -5.58
C GLY A 86 8.33 12.28 -5.53
N LEU A 87 8.44 11.50 -4.45
CA LEU A 87 9.47 10.47 -4.32
C LEU A 87 9.00 9.13 -4.89
N LEU A 88 9.82 8.56 -5.77
CA LEU A 88 9.67 7.19 -6.27
C LEU A 88 10.46 6.22 -5.39
N ARG A 89 9.87 5.07 -5.09
CA ARG A 89 10.55 3.96 -4.41
C ARG A 89 10.31 2.65 -5.13
N VAL A 90 11.31 1.77 -5.05
CA VAL A 90 11.28 0.40 -5.57
C VAL A 90 11.43 -0.54 -4.40
N TRP A 91 10.53 -1.53 -4.30
CA TRP A 91 10.49 -2.55 -3.26
C TRP A 91 10.68 -3.93 -3.85
#